data_AF-Q46LK9-F1
#
_entry.id   AF-Q46LK9-F1
#
_cell.length_a   1.000
_cell.length_b   1.000
_cell.length_c   1.000
_cell.angle_alpha   90.00
_cell.angle_beta   90.00
_cell.angle_gamma   90.00
#
_symmetry.space_group_name_H-M   'P 1'
#
loop_
_entity.id
_entity.type
_entity.pdbx_description
1 polymer ?
#
loop_
_entity_poly.entity_id
_entity_poly.type
_entity_poly.pdbx_seq_one_letter_code
_entity_poly.pdbx_strand_id
1 'polypeptide(L)'
;MTSTTIRPKSNSSNLLEEALDEPLIGETANFAWNATPLGIAAIYKGNSPSKPPYEQAIKEGEELSMDLSREEKEFYLTQKGLALIFYS
;
A
#
# COMPACT_ATOMS: atom_id res chain seq x y z
N MET A 1 -0.12 -3.40 -40.16
CA MET A 1 0.78 -2.97 -39.06
C MET A 1 -0.06 -2.13 -38.11
N THR A 2 -0.71 -2.76 -37.14
CA THR A 2 -1.53 -2.04 -36.16
C THR A 2 -0.62 -1.59 -35.02
N SER A 3 -0.25 -0.32 -35.00
CA SER A 3 0.38 0.32 -33.85
C SER A 3 -0.64 0.33 -32.71
N THR A 4 -0.52 -0.65 -31.81
CA THR A 4 -1.21 -0.63 -30.53
C THR A 4 -0.58 0.48 -29.70
N THR A 5 -1.20 1.65 -29.71
CA THR A 5 -0.93 2.73 -28.76
C THR A 5 -1.28 2.22 -27.36
N ILE A 6 -0.28 1.70 -26.65
CA ILE A 6 -0.35 1.45 -25.22
C ILE A 6 -0.46 2.83 -24.58
N ARG A 7 -1.66 3.19 -24.12
CA ARG A 7 -1.84 4.39 -23.29
C ARG A 7 -0.94 4.22 -22.07
N PRO A 8 -0.12 5.22 -21.68
CA PRO A 8 0.55 5.18 -20.40
C PRO A 8 -0.56 5.16 -19.34
N LYS A 9 -0.72 4.02 -18.67
CA LYS A 9 -1.50 3.90 -17.45
C LYS A 9 -0.85 4.86 -16.46
N SER A 10 -1.64 5.76 -15.85
CA SER A 10 -1.17 6.86 -15.00
C SER A 10 0.11 6.50 -14.23
N ASN A 11 1.17 7.30 -14.40
CA ASN A 11 2.51 7.05 -13.85
C ASN A 11 2.51 6.75 -12.34
N SER A 12 1.51 7.22 -11.59
CA SER A 12 1.36 6.95 -10.16
C SER A 12 1.15 5.48 -9.80
N SER A 13 0.40 4.71 -10.62
CA SER A 13 0.17 3.29 -10.32
C SER A 13 1.41 2.43 -10.52
N ASN A 14 2.29 2.77 -11.46
CA ASN A 14 3.54 2.03 -11.65
C ASN A 14 4.52 2.30 -10.50
N LEU A 15 4.64 3.55 -10.05
CA LEU A 15 5.53 3.90 -8.94
C LEU A 15 5.14 3.21 -7.62
N LEU A 16 3.84 3.03 -7.38
CA LEU A 16 3.38 2.28 -6.22
C LEU A 16 3.77 0.80 -6.33
N GLU A 17 3.46 0.14 -7.45
CA GLU A 17 3.77 -1.29 -7.64
C GLU A 17 5.28 -1.56 -7.53
N GLU A 18 6.11 -0.69 -8.10
CA GLU A 18 7.57 -0.75 -7.94
C GLU A 18 8.01 -0.61 -6.48
N ALA A 19 7.44 0.34 -5.73
CA ALA A 19 7.74 0.50 -4.31
C ALA A 19 7.27 -0.68 -3.45
N LEU A 20 6.25 -1.42 -3.89
CA LEU A 20 5.81 -2.63 -3.22
C LEU A 20 6.73 -3.83 -3.49
N ASP A 21 7.55 -3.79 -4.54
CA ASP A 21 8.60 -4.78 -4.83
C ASP A 21 9.87 -4.55 -4.01
N GLU A 22 10.03 -3.38 -3.40
CA GLU A 22 11.12 -3.09 -2.48
C GLU A 22 11.03 -3.93 -1.19
N PRO A 23 12.15 -4.12 -0.46
CA PRO A 23 12.15 -4.84 0.80
C PRO A 23 11.16 -4.27 1.82
N LEU A 24 10.51 -5.18 2.55
CA LEU A 24 9.61 -4.81 3.64
C LEU A 24 10.39 -4.10 4.75
N ILE A 25 9.85 -2.99 5.23
CA ILE A 25 10.37 -2.28 6.42
C ILE A 25 9.89 -2.94 7.71
N GLY A 26 8.87 -3.79 7.62
CA GLY A 26 8.36 -4.55 8.74
C GLY A 26 7.21 -5.46 8.31
N GLU A 27 6.88 -6.38 9.21
CA GLU A 27 5.74 -7.27 9.07
C GLU A 27 5.02 -7.38 10.39
N THR A 28 3.69 -7.34 10.34
CA THR A 28 2.82 -7.56 11.49
C THR A 28 1.86 -8.71 11.17
N ALA A 29 0.96 -9.01 12.11
CA ALA A 29 0.05 -10.14 11.98
C ALA A 29 -0.79 -10.10 10.68
N ASN A 30 -1.21 -8.91 10.24
CA ASN A 30 -2.12 -8.77 9.10
C ASN A 30 -1.56 -7.91 7.97
N PHE A 31 -0.41 -7.26 8.16
CA PHE A 31 0.16 -6.38 7.15
C PHE A 31 1.64 -6.68 6.87
N ALA A 32 2.01 -6.53 5.60
CA ALA A 32 3.39 -6.35 5.17
C ALA A 32 3.59 -4.86 4.89
N TRP A 33 4.68 -4.29 5.41
CA TRP A 33 4.89 -2.85 5.41
C TRP A 33 6.02 -2.49 4.45
N ASN A 34 5.77 -1.52 3.57
CA ASN A 34 6.74 -0.98 2.63
C ASN A 34 6.87 0.52 2.85
N ALA A 35 8.11 1.03 2.77
CA ALA A 35 8.32 2.45 2.53
C ALA A 35 8.10 2.72 1.04
N THR A 36 7.32 3.73 0.72
CA THR A 36 7.07 4.16 -0.66
C THR A 36 7.45 5.63 -0.81
N PRO A 37 7.68 6.13 -2.04
CA PRO A 37 7.91 7.56 -2.26
C PRO A 37 6.77 8.47 -1.79
N LEU A 38 5.56 7.93 -1.62
CA LEU A 38 4.39 8.67 -1.16
C LEU A 38 4.26 8.66 0.38
N GLY A 39 4.86 7.69 1.07
CA GLY A 39 4.66 7.47 2.50
C GLY A 39 4.76 5.99 2.85
N ILE A 40 3.94 5.51 3.79
CA ILE A 40 3.94 4.11 4.23
C ILE A 40 2.83 3.33 3.53
N ALA A 41 3.17 2.17 2.96
CA ALA A 41 2.21 1.23 2.43
C ALA A 41 2.06 0.02 3.33
N ALA A 42 0.81 -0.34 3.65
CA ALA A 42 0.44 -1.54 4.38
C ALA A 42 -0.32 -2.50 3.46
N ILE A 43 0.31 -3.61 3.08
CA ILE A 43 -0.28 -4.65 2.24
C ILE A 43 -1.00 -5.65 3.13
N TYR A 44 -2.33 -5.72 2.97
CA TYR A 44 -3.16 -6.63 3.75
C TYR A 44 -2.93 -8.09 3.32
N LYS A 45 -2.56 -8.93 4.29
CA LYS A 45 -2.29 -10.37 4.11
C LYS A 45 -3.54 -11.25 4.21
N GLY A 46 -4.63 -10.72 4.75
CA GLY A 46 -5.88 -11.45 4.94
C GLY A 46 -6.74 -11.53 3.66
N ASN A 47 -7.85 -12.25 3.76
CA ASN A 47 -8.80 -12.38 2.66
C ASN A 47 -9.58 -11.07 2.44
N SER A 48 -9.82 -10.74 1.16
CA SER A 48 -10.45 -9.51 0.65
C SER A 48 -11.51 -8.93 1.61
N PRO A 49 -11.15 -7.92 2.41
CA PRO A 49 -12.07 -7.39 3.40
C PRO A 49 -13.13 -6.54 2.68
N SER A 50 -14.36 -6.54 3.21
CA SER A 50 -15.46 -5.74 2.64
C SER A 50 -15.22 -4.23 2.76
N LYS A 51 -14.32 -3.83 3.68
CA LYS A 51 -13.87 -2.45 3.89
C LYS A 51 -12.36 -2.43 4.12
N PRO A 52 -11.64 -1.38 3.71
CA PRO A 52 -10.22 -1.22 4.03
C PRO A 52 -10.01 -1.23 5.56
N PRO A 53 -9.15 -2.13 6.10
CA PRO A 53 -8.97 -2.30 7.54
C PRO A 53 -8.04 -1.23 8.15
N TYR A 54 -8.37 0.05 7.98
CA TYR A 54 -7.52 1.17 8.44
C TYR A 54 -7.26 1.19 9.93
N GLU A 55 -8.29 0.98 10.77
CA GLU A 55 -8.12 0.97 12.24
C GLU A 55 -7.13 -0.11 12.68
N GLN A 56 -7.18 -1.26 12.02
CA GLN A 56 -6.27 -2.37 12.28
C GLN A 56 -4.85 -2.06 11.82
N ALA A 57 -4.71 -1.45 10.64
CA ALA A 57 -3.41 -0.99 10.15
C ALA A 57 -2.79 0.06 11.08
N ILE A 58 -3.54 1.06 11.55
CA ILE A 58 -3.05 2.06 12.50
C ILE A 58 -2.55 1.38 13.78
N LYS A 59 -3.36 0.47 14.35
CA LYS A 59 -2.99 -0.27 15.56
C LYS A 59 -1.73 -1.13 15.36
N GLU A 60 -1.62 -1.85 14.24
CA GLU A 60 -0.44 -2.68 13.97
C GLU A 60 0.79 -1.83 13.60
N GLY A 61 0.60 -0.66 12.98
CA GLY A 61 1.67 0.30 12.70
C GLY A 61 2.35 0.81 13.97
N GLU A 62 1.59 1.01 15.05
CA GLU A 62 2.14 1.37 16.36
C GLU A 62 3.12 0.32 16.89
N GLU A 63 2.93 -0.97 16.58
CA GLU A 63 3.85 -2.06 16.95
C GLU A 63 5.23 -1.89 16.28
N LEU A 64 5.27 -1.25 15.11
CA LEU A 64 6.49 -0.89 14.38
C LEU A 64 6.98 0.53 14.69
N SER A 65 6.44 1.18 15.73
CA SER A 65 6.72 2.58 16.08
C SER A 65 6.34 3.57 14.97
N MET A 66 5.34 3.26 14.16
CA MET A 66 4.77 4.15 13.14
C MET A 66 3.46 4.75 13.67
N ASP A 67 3.43 6.07 13.87
CA ASP A 67 2.18 6.77 14.21
C ASP A 67 1.47 7.22 12.93
N LEU A 68 0.48 6.44 12.52
CA LEU A 68 -0.30 6.67 11.30
C LEU A 68 -1.65 7.35 11.58
N SER A 69 -1.92 7.72 12.84
CA SER A 69 -3.25 8.17 13.29
C SER A 69 -3.69 9.49 12.66
N ARG A 70 -2.74 10.32 12.24
CA ARG A 70 -2.96 11.66 11.70
C ARG A 70 -2.70 11.77 10.20
N GLU A 71 -2.27 10.68 9.57
CA GLU A 71 -1.94 10.64 8.15
C GLU A 71 -3.23 10.64 7.30
N GLU A 72 -3.11 11.22 6.12
CA GLU A 72 -4.08 10.99 5.06
C GLU A 72 -3.98 9.52 4.61
N LYS A 73 -5.11 8.97 4.17
CA LYS A 73 -5.21 7.53 3.91
C LYS A 73 -6.02 7.22 2.66
N GLU A 74 -5.41 6.42 1.81
CA GLU A 74 -6.02 5.89 0.59
C GLU A 74 -5.83 4.39 0.49
N PHE A 75 -6.61 3.75 -0.37
CA PHE A 75 -6.46 2.32 -0.65
C PHE A 75 -6.43 2.06 -2.14
N TYR A 76 -5.61 1.08 -2.52
CA TYR A 76 -5.42 0.64 -3.89
C TYR A 76 -5.49 -0.88 -3.95
N LEU A 77 -6.17 -1.39 -4.98
CA LEU A 77 -6.08 -2.81 -5.32
C LEU A 77 -4.90 -2.99 -6.25
N THR A 78 -3.88 -3.70 -5.76
CA THR A 78 -2.61 -3.97 -6.45
C THR A 78 -2.53 -5.45 -6.82
N GLN A 79 -1.50 -5.84 -7.56
CA GLN A 79 -1.25 -7.26 -7.85
C GLN A 79 -0.92 -8.07 -6.59
N LYS A 80 -0.38 -7.43 -5.55
CA LYS A 80 -0.05 -8.06 -4.26
C LYS A 80 -1.22 -8.10 -3.28
N GLY A 81 -2.33 -7.45 -3.61
CA GLY A 81 -3.53 -7.39 -2.78
C GLY A 81 -3.95 -5.96 -2.46
N LEU A 82 -4.70 -5.81 -1.37
CA LEU A 82 -5.17 -4.51 -0.90
C LEU A 82 -4.02 -3.76 -0.22
N ALA A 83 -3.60 -2.65 -0.80
CA ALA A 83 -2.61 -1.74 -0.25
C ALA A 83 -3.31 -0.55 0.40
N LEU A 84 -2.98 -0.26 1.66
CA LEU A 84 -3.37 0.97 2.35
C LEU A 84 -2.16 1.91 2.33
N ILE A 85 -2.33 3.14 1.86
CA ILE A 85 -1.26 4.14 1.78
C ILE A 85 -1.54 5.21 2.81
N PHE A 86 -0.55 5.50 3.64
CA PHE A 86 -0.56 6.56 4.65
C PHE A 86 0.48 7.61 4.26
N TYR A 87 0.06 8.87 4.14
CA TYR A 87 0.90 9.96 3.66
C TYR A 87 0.51 11.31 4.28
N SER A 88 1.46 12.25 4.28
CA SER A 88 1.31 13.62 4.79
C SER A 88 1.31 14.68 3.69
#